data_AF-A0AAN7QCS0-F1
#
_entry.id   AF-A0AAN7QCS0-F1
#
_cell.length_a   1.000
_cell.length_b   1.000
_cell.length_c   1.000
_cell.angle_alpha   90.00
_cell.angle_beta   90.00
_cell.angle_gamma   90.00
#
_symmetry.space_group_name_H-M   'P 1'
#
loop_
_entity.id
_entity.type
_entity.pdbx_description
1 polymer ?
#
loop_
_entity_poly.entity_id
_entity_poly.type
_entity_poly.pdbx_seq_one_letter_code
_entity_poly.pdbx_strand_id
1 'polypeptide(L)'
;MEGGSGGGGGGAKKEEEQDGVSVHSPCKAPPSSASSLPKEQSQIELELRLLQALEIYPPVKLQGIHRHFVLYGLMEYLRRSFDRSFSADEVLQLLDRFYNLEMLKPDEEELEILNQEEDFSLPQSYFTKDDQ
;
A
#
# COMPACT_ATOMS: atom_id res chain seq x y z
N MET A 1 48.72 -54.61 44.00
CA MET A 1 49.22 -55.81 43.27
C MET A 1 48.44 -57.00 43.80
N GLU A 2 48.20 -58.01 42.95
CA GLU A 2 47.18 -59.09 43.02
C GLU A 2 45.80 -58.57 42.55
N GLY A 3 45.20 -58.95 41.40
CA GLY A 3 45.24 -60.20 40.61
C GLY A 3 44.04 -61.06 41.05
N GLY A 4 43.12 -61.61 40.23
CA GLY A 4 42.84 -61.69 38.79
C GLY A 4 41.77 -62.80 38.60
N SER A 5 41.07 -62.82 37.45
CA SER A 5 40.19 -63.90 36.91
C SER A 5 38.88 -64.25 37.66
N GLY A 6 37.75 -64.58 37.02
CA GLY A 6 37.40 -64.76 35.61
C GLY A 6 36.07 -65.55 35.46
N GLY A 7 35.40 -65.40 34.30
CA GLY A 7 34.35 -66.29 33.77
C GLY A 7 32.91 -66.00 34.24
N GLY A 8 31.87 -65.95 33.42
CA GLY A 8 31.69 -66.20 31.98
C GLY A 8 30.19 -66.35 31.70
N GLY A 9 29.77 -66.15 30.45
CA GLY A 9 28.48 -66.68 29.98
C GLY A 9 27.67 -65.78 29.06
N GLY A 10 27.54 -66.21 27.80
CA GLY A 10 26.32 -66.04 27.03
C GLY A 10 26.31 -64.90 26.02
N GLY A 11 26.90 -65.14 24.85
CA GLY A 11 26.68 -64.30 23.67
C GLY A 11 25.28 -64.50 23.07
N ALA A 12 24.70 -63.41 22.61
CA ALA A 12 23.83 -63.38 21.45
C ALA A 12 24.32 -62.22 20.57
N LYS A 13 24.95 -62.57 19.44
CA LYS A 13 25.26 -61.67 18.32
C LYS A 13 24.07 -61.65 17.36
N LYS A 14 23.83 -60.46 16.79
CA LYS A 14 23.09 -60.06 15.55
C LYS A 14 22.14 -58.92 15.92
N GLU A 15 22.18 -57.74 15.32
CA GLU A 15 22.69 -57.19 14.05
C GLU A 15 23.24 -55.77 14.33
N GLU A 16 24.38 -55.36 13.74
CA GLU A 16 24.49 -54.37 12.63
C GLU A 16 23.53 -53.18 12.80
N GLU A 17 23.95 -51.91 12.98
CA GLU A 17 25.01 -51.16 12.31
C GLU A 17 25.76 -50.21 13.27
N GLN A 18 27.06 -50.11 13.05
CA GLN A 18 27.85 -48.92 13.35
C GLN A 18 27.52 -47.88 12.28
N ASP A 19 27.47 -46.59 12.62
CA ASP A 19 28.48 -45.61 12.16
C ASP A 19 28.04 -44.18 12.44
N GLY A 20 29.01 -43.29 12.64
CA GLY A 20 28.84 -41.90 12.24
C GLY A 20 28.30 -40.92 13.28
N VAL A 21 29.15 -40.55 14.22
CA VAL A 21 29.17 -39.17 14.75
C VAL A 21 29.28 -38.19 13.56
N SER A 22 28.28 -37.35 13.35
CA SER A 22 28.46 -36.05 12.72
C SER A 22 27.75 -34.96 13.54
N VAL A 23 28.57 -34.40 14.43
CA VAL A 23 28.44 -33.11 15.08
C VAL A 23 28.19 -31.99 14.06
N HIS A 24 27.26 -31.09 14.40
CA HIS A 24 27.00 -29.82 13.72
C HIS A 24 26.64 -29.92 12.23
N SER A 25 25.33 -29.95 11.91
CA SER A 25 24.89 -29.31 10.66
C SER A 25 25.00 -27.80 10.85
N PRO A 26 25.87 -27.07 10.13
CA PRO A 26 25.65 -25.65 9.97
C PRO A 26 24.38 -25.54 9.14
N CYS A 27 23.25 -25.23 9.79
CA CYS A 27 22.12 -24.64 9.11
C CYS A 27 22.60 -23.29 8.58
N LYS A 28 23.32 -23.32 7.46
CA LYS A 28 23.59 -22.14 6.67
C LYS A 28 22.25 -21.82 6.01
N ALA A 29 21.44 -21.04 6.72
CA ALA A 29 20.29 -20.40 6.13
C ALA A 29 20.76 -19.73 4.83
N PRO A 30 19.94 -19.77 3.75
CA PRO A 30 20.27 -19.08 2.52
C PRO A 30 20.70 -17.64 2.84
N PRO A 31 21.68 -17.05 2.13
CA PRO A 31 21.99 -15.64 2.32
C PRO A 31 20.69 -14.87 2.17
N SER A 32 20.27 -14.24 3.26
CA SER A 32 19.01 -13.55 3.38
C SER A 32 18.74 -12.71 2.14
N SER A 33 17.67 -13.03 1.42
CA SER A 33 17.03 -12.10 0.46
C SER A 33 16.32 -10.93 1.19
N ALA A 34 16.69 -10.64 2.44
CA ALA A 34 16.07 -9.66 3.33
C ALA A 34 16.45 -8.19 3.03
N SER A 35 16.95 -7.90 1.83
CA SER A 35 17.36 -6.54 1.44
C SER A 35 16.19 -5.71 0.87
N SER A 36 15.12 -6.34 0.40
CA SER A 36 13.93 -5.66 -0.16
C SER A 36 12.77 -5.48 0.83
N LEU A 37 12.73 -6.27 1.91
CA LEU A 37 11.66 -6.28 2.93
C LEU A 37 11.30 -4.88 3.50
N PRO A 38 12.25 -3.96 3.77
CA PRO A 38 11.89 -2.65 4.33
C PRO A 38 11.12 -1.77 3.34
N LYS A 39 11.46 -1.87 2.04
CA LYS A 39 10.86 -1.04 0.98
C LYS A 39 9.43 -1.49 0.69
N GLU A 40 9.21 -2.80 0.63
CA GLU A 40 7.88 -3.36 0.43
C GLU A 40 6.94 -3.05 1.61
N GLN A 41 7.44 -3.16 2.84
CA GLN A 41 6.67 -2.76 4.03
C GLN A 41 6.29 -1.28 4.01
N SER A 42 7.22 -0.37 3.66
CA SER A 42 6.90 1.06 3.55
C SER A 42 5.85 1.36 2.47
N GLN A 43 5.87 0.61 1.37
CA GLN A 43 4.88 0.75 0.29
C GLN A 43 3.50 0.28 0.75
N ILE A 44 3.42 -0.86 1.43
CA ILE A 44 2.16 -1.39 1.98
C ILE A 44 1.56 -0.43 3.02
N GLU A 45 2.39 0.16 3.87
CA GLU A 45 1.92 1.14 4.85
C GLU A 45 1.37 2.41 4.17
N LEU A 46 2.05 2.91 3.13
CA LEU A 46 1.59 4.04 2.33
C LEU A 46 0.23 3.74 1.67
N GLU A 47 0.10 2.56 1.09
CA GLU A 47 -1.14 2.07 0.48
C GLU A 47 -2.29 1.96 1.49
N LEU A 48 -2.03 1.38 2.67
CA LEU A 48 -3.02 1.24 3.73
C LEU A 48 -3.50 2.61 4.23
N ARG A 49 -2.57 3.56 4.39
CA ARG A 49 -2.89 4.94 4.78
C ARG A 49 -3.73 5.66 3.72
N LEU A 50 -3.44 5.46 2.43
CA LEU A 50 -4.28 6.00 1.36
C LEU A 50 -5.69 5.42 1.44
N LEU A 51 -5.83 4.09 1.55
CA LEU A 51 -7.14 3.44 1.64
C LEU A 51 -7.96 3.94 2.83
N GLN A 52 -7.32 4.19 3.98
CA GLN A 52 -7.98 4.80 5.13
C GLN A 52 -8.48 6.22 4.83
N ALA A 53 -7.70 7.02 4.11
CA ALA A 53 -8.07 8.39 3.75
C ALA A 53 -9.33 8.45 2.85
N LEU A 54 -9.59 7.40 2.09
CA LEU A 54 -10.75 7.31 1.18
C LEU A 54 -12.10 7.23 1.92
N GLU A 55 -12.11 6.94 3.22
CA GLU A 55 -13.32 7.07 4.05
C GLU A 55 -13.77 8.54 4.18
N ILE A 56 -12.79 9.46 4.20
CA ILE A 56 -13.02 10.91 4.31
C ILE A 56 -13.15 11.53 2.91
N TYR A 57 -12.40 11.00 1.95
CA TYR A 57 -12.29 11.53 0.58
C TYR A 57 -12.73 10.47 -0.45
N PRO A 58 -14.04 10.34 -0.72
CA PRO A 58 -14.58 9.25 -1.52
C PRO A 58 -14.03 9.25 -2.97
N PRO A 59 -13.66 8.08 -3.54
CA PRO A 59 -13.17 7.97 -4.91
C PRO A 59 -14.14 8.50 -5.97
N VAL A 60 -15.46 8.39 -5.75
CA VAL A 60 -16.50 8.92 -6.66
C VAL A 60 -16.37 10.43 -6.89
N LYS A 61 -15.77 11.16 -5.94
CA LYS A 61 -15.55 12.61 -6.03
C LYS A 61 -14.24 12.97 -6.74
N LEU A 62 -13.54 12.00 -7.31
CA LEU A 62 -12.38 12.24 -8.17
C LEU A 62 -12.78 12.70 -9.59
N GLN A 63 -14.07 12.74 -9.90
CA GLN A 63 -14.63 13.35 -11.12
C GLN A 63 -14.89 14.85 -10.94
N GLY A 64 -14.89 15.57 -12.06
CA GLY A 64 -15.29 16.98 -12.12
C GLY A 64 -14.48 17.94 -11.24
N ILE A 65 -15.15 18.98 -10.76
CA ILE A 65 -14.54 20.03 -9.94
C ILE A 65 -14.04 19.52 -8.58
N HIS A 66 -14.69 18.47 -8.05
CA HIS A 66 -14.40 17.92 -6.73
C HIS A 66 -13.03 17.25 -6.65
N ARG A 67 -12.52 16.80 -7.80
CA ARG A 67 -11.19 16.20 -7.93
C ARG A 67 -10.10 17.00 -7.25
N HIS A 68 -10.12 18.33 -7.37
CA HIS A 68 -9.11 19.21 -6.80
C HIS A 68 -9.11 19.15 -5.26
N PHE A 69 -10.30 19.21 -4.65
CA PHE A 69 -10.44 19.17 -3.20
C PHE A 69 -10.10 17.80 -2.63
N VAL A 70 -10.52 16.73 -3.32
CA VAL A 70 -10.21 15.35 -2.95
C VAL A 70 -8.70 15.11 -3.00
N LEU A 71 -8.05 15.45 -4.13
CA LEU A 71 -6.60 15.27 -4.27
C LEU A 71 -5.82 16.08 -3.24
N TYR A 72 -6.22 17.33 -3.00
CA TYR A 72 -5.58 18.16 -1.96
C TYR A 72 -5.74 17.54 -0.56
N GLY A 73 -6.94 17.06 -0.23
CA GLY A 73 -7.21 16.39 1.04
C GLY A 73 -6.39 15.11 1.23
N LEU A 74 -6.25 14.31 0.18
CA LEU A 74 -5.41 13.10 0.19
C LEU A 74 -3.93 13.44 0.36
N MET A 75 -3.41 14.42 -0.39
CA MET A 75 -2.03 14.90 -0.26
C MET A 75 -1.75 15.38 1.18
N GLU A 76 -2.67 16.15 1.77
CA GLU A 76 -2.55 16.66 3.13
C GLU A 76 -2.60 15.54 4.19
N TYR A 77 -3.50 14.57 4.02
CA TYR A 77 -3.61 13.42 4.92
C TYR A 77 -2.32 12.58 4.92
N LEU A 78 -1.79 12.28 3.73
CA LEU A 78 -0.55 11.53 3.58
C LEU A 78 0.65 12.33 4.08
N ARG A 79 0.71 13.63 3.83
CA ARG A 79 1.76 14.51 4.36
C ARG A 79 1.83 14.46 5.87
N ARG A 80 0.68 14.53 6.55
CA ARG A 80 0.61 14.42 8.01
C ARG A 80 0.98 13.04 8.53
N SER A 81 0.74 11.99 7.75
CA SER A 81 1.02 10.61 8.14
C SER A 81 2.50 10.24 8.00
N PHE A 82 3.20 10.81 7.01
CA PHE A 82 4.57 10.42 6.64
C PHE A 82 5.61 11.55 6.77
N ASP A 83 5.20 12.74 7.20
CA ASP A 83 6.06 13.94 7.30
C ASP A 83 6.80 14.26 5.99
N ARG A 84 6.13 14.01 4.86
CA ARG A 84 6.66 14.18 3.50
C ARG A 84 5.61 14.81 2.59
N SER A 85 6.01 15.74 1.72
CA SER A 85 5.12 16.28 0.68
C SER A 85 4.82 15.24 -0.40
N PHE A 86 3.56 15.17 -0.81
CA PHE A 86 3.10 14.37 -1.95
C PHE A 86 2.64 15.30 -3.07
N SER A 87 2.96 14.94 -4.30
CA SER A 87 2.40 15.57 -5.50
C SER A 87 1.08 14.90 -5.91
N ALA A 88 0.29 15.60 -6.71
CA ALA A 88 -0.96 15.05 -7.23
C ALA A 88 -0.71 13.79 -8.08
N ASP A 89 0.35 13.79 -8.89
CA ASP A 89 0.71 12.66 -9.74
C ASP A 89 1.12 11.43 -8.92
N GLU A 90 1.87 11.60 -7.83
CA GLU A 90 2.20 10.49 -6.92
C GLU A 90 0.96 9.87 -6.29
N VAL A 91 0.00 10.70 -5.84
CA VAL A 91 -1.26 10.21 -5.27
C VAL A 91 -2.11 9.50 -6.31
N LEU A 92 -2.17 10.03 -7.54
CA LEU A 92 -2.89 9.40 -8.64
C LEU A 92 -2.27 8.04 -9.02
N GLN A 93 -0.94 7.94 -9.11
CA GLN A 93 -0.26 6.67 -9.35
C GLN A 93 -0.53 5.65 -8.24
N LEU A 94 -0.62 6.10 -6.98
CA LEU A 94 -0.95 5.22 -5.86
C LEU A 94 -2.41 4.74 -5.96
N LEU A 95 -3.34 5.60 -6.33
CA LEU A 95 -4.76 5.25 -6.54
C LEU A 95 -4.95 4.29 -7.73
N ASP A 96 -4.17 4.43 -8.79
CA ASP A 96 -4.22 3.58 -9.99
C ASP A 96 -3.92 2.10 -9.69
N ARG A 97 -3.25 1.81 -8.57
CA ARG A 97 -2.99 0.44 -8.10
C ARG A 97 -4.23 -0.24 -7.53
N PHE A 98 -5.24 0.53 -7.12
CA PHE A 98 -6.48 0.04 -6.50
C PHE A 98 -7.71 0.24 -7.38
N TYR A 99 -7.73 1.33 -8.13
CA TYR A 99 -8.86 1.77 -8.93
C TYR A 99 -8.44 1.90 -10.39
N ASN A 100 -9.30 1.45 -11.30
CA ASN A 100 -9.13 1.79 -12.70
C ASN A 100 -9.54 3.26 -12.91
N LEU A 101 -8.57 4.17 -12.88
CA LEU A 101 -8.82 5.61 -13.00
C LEU A 101 -9.37 6.00 -14.38
N GLU A 102 -9.20 5.17 -15.42
CA GLU A 102 -9.81 5.39 -16.73
C GLU A 102 -11.35 5.33 -16.69
N MET A 103 -11.93 4.69 -15.67
CA MET A 103 -13.37 4.68 -15.45
C MET A 103 -13.89 5.95 -14.74
N LEU A 104 -13.00 6.78 -14.20
CA LEU A 104 -13.34 8.07 -13.57
C LEU A 104 -13.34 9.21 -14.60
N LYS A 105 -13.57 8.92 -15.89
CA LYS A 105 -13.68 9.97 -16.90
C LYS A 105 -14.78 10.95 -16.47
N PRO A 106 -14.53 12.27 -16.58
CA PRO A 106 -15.59 13.25 -16.38
C PRO A 106 -16.70 12.93 -17.38
N ASP A 107 -17.94 12.93 -16.91
CA ASP A 107 -19.07 12.85 -17.82
C ASP A 107 -19.01 14.07 -18.76
N GLU A 108 -19.20 13.89 -20.07
CA GLU A 108 -19.09 14.95 -21.08
C GLU A 108 -19.94 16.18 -20.71
N GLU A 109 -21.09 15.95 -20.06
CA GLU A 109 -22.00 16.98 -19.57
C GLU A 109 -21.36 17.90 -18.49
N GLU A 110 -20.54 17.35 -17.59
CA GLU A 110 -19.85 18.14 -16.55
C GLU A 110 -18.79 19.07 -17.16
N LEU A 111 -18.17 18.61 -18.26
CA LEU A 111 -17.14 19.32 -19.00
C LEU A 111 -17.74 20.45 -19.84
N GLU A 112 -18.95 20.27 -20.37
CA GLU A 112 -19.72 21.32 -21.04
C GLU A 112 -20.14 22.42 -20.05
N ILE A 113 -20.60 22.08 -18.85
CA ILE A 113 -20.97 23.08 -17.82
C ILE A 113 -19.76 23.96 -17.44
N LEU A 114 -18.57 23.38 -17.30
CA LEU A 114 -17.36 24.12 -16.93
C LEU A 114 -16.83 25.03 -18.04
N ASN A 115 -17.12 24.72 -19.31
CA ASN A 115 -16.67 25.51 -20.46
C ASN A 115 -17.74 26.51 -20.96
N GLN A 116 -18.89 26.60 -20.29
CA GLN A 116 -19.86 27.65 -20.59
C GLN A 116 -19.30 29.01 -20.20
N GLU A 117 -18.84 29.75 -21.20
CA GLU A 117 -18.51 31.17 -21.09
C GLU A 117 -19.83 31.96 -21.12
N GLU A 118 -20.39 32.24 -19.95
CA GLU A 118 -21.52 33.16 -19.82
C GLU A 118 -21.01 34.58 -19.53
N ASP A 119 -21.49 35.57 -20.28
CA ASP A 119 -21.29 36.98 -19.94
C ASP A 119 -22.04 37.28 -18.63
N PHE A 120 -21.27 37.57 -17.57
CA PHE A 120 -21.85 37.91 -16.27
C PHE A 120 -22.64 39.22 -16.38
N SER A 121 -23.97 39.10 -16.39
CA SER A 121 -24.89 40.23 -16.43
C SER A 121 -25.92 40.11 -15.31
N LEU A 122 -26.42 41.26 -14.84
CA LEU A 122 -27.47 41.28 -13.82
C LEU A 122 -28.78 40.73 -14.42
N PRO A 123 -29.61 40.02 -13.63
CA PRO A 123 -30.93 39.59 -14.09
C PRO A 123 -31.75 40.76 -14.68
N GLN A 124 -32.53 40.51 -15.73
CA GLN A 124 -33.30 41.56 -16.42
C GLN A 124 -34.20 42.38 -15.48
N SER A 125 -34.69 41.76 -14.40
CA SER A 125 -35.48 42.40 -13.35
C SER A 125 -34.75 43.53 -12.63
N TYR A 126 -33.41 43.57 -12.67
CA TYR A 126 -32.61 44.64 -12.05
C TYR A 126 -32.66 45.94 -12.86
N PHE A 127 -32.96 45.85 -14.15
CA PHE A 127 -33.08 47.00 -15.05
C PHE A 127 -34.51 47.55 -15.13
N THR A 128 -35.49 46.81 -14.61
CA THR A 128 -36.86 47.27 -14.46
C THR A 128 -37.00 48.06 -13.15
N LYS A 129 -36.34 49.22 -13.05
CA LYS A 129 -36.65 50.20 -12.01
C LYS A 129 -37.44 51.33 -12.64
N ASP A 130 -38.62 51.56 -12.09
CA ASP A 130 -39.66 52.50 -12.48
C ASP A 130 -39.16 53.85 -13.01
N ASP A 131 -39.31 54.08 -14.32
CA ASP A 131 -39.43 55.42 -14.91
C ASP A 131 -40.93 55.71 -15.11
N GLN A 132 -41.60 56.20 -14.06
CA GLN A 132 -42.88 56.90 -14.15
C GLN A 132 -42.72 58.36 -13.74
#